data_AF-A0A846EVR8-F1
#
_entry.id   AF-A0A846EVR8-F1
#
_cell.length_a   1.000
_cell.length_b   1.000
_cell.length_c   1.000
_cell.angle_alpha   90.00
_cell.angle_beta   90.00
_cell.angle_gamma   90.00
#
_symmetry.space_group_name_H-M   'P 1'
#
loop_
_entity.id
_entity.type
_entity.pdbx_description
1 polymer ?
#
loop_
_entity_poly.entity_id
_entity_poly.type
_entity_poly.pdbx_seq_one_letter_code
_entity_poly.pdbx_strand_id
1 'polypeptide(L)' 'MRFAPRWKIEEFYARIKQLTGLEFCQCRRGKIQKNHIACAMLVWNHWKKMANVMGKTIDQLKHQLLSKYKRI' A
#
# COMPACT_ATOMS: atom_id res chain seq x y z
N MET A 1 25.85 -12.59 -7.42
CA MET A 1 24.46 -12.09 -7.29
C MET A 1 24.36 -11.07 -6.14
N ARG A 2 24.46 -9.76 -6.42
CA ARG A 2 24.35 -8.68 -5.40
C ARG A 2 23.19 -7.70 -5.66
N PHE A 3 22.21 -8.06 -6.50
CA PHE A 3 21.11 -7.16 -6.90
C PHE A 3 19.74 -7.50 -6.28
N ALA A 4 19.62 -8.64 -5.59
CA ALA A 4 18.39 -9.06 -4.93
C ALA A 4 17.75 -8.00 -3.99
N PRO A 5 18.50 -7.23 -3.17
CA PRO A 5 17.87 -6.28 -2.25
C PRO A 5 17.25 -5.08 -2.95
N ARG A 6 17.89 -4.56 -4.01
CA ARG A 6 17.36 -3.39 -4.75
C ARG A 6 16.04 -3.71 -5.43
N TRP A 7 15.97 -4.86 -6.12
CA TRP A 7 14.75 -5.28 -6.80
C TRP A 7 13.57 -5.46 -5.83
N LYS A 8 13.84 -6.02 -4.65
CA LYS A 8 12.82 -6.19 -3.60
C LYS A 8 12.31 -4.86 -3.06
N ILE A 9 13.17 -3.85 -2.96
CA ILE A 9 12.77 -2.48 -2.56
C ILE A 9 11.92 -1.83 -3.66
N GLU A 10 12.30 -1.97 -4.93
CA GLU A 10 11.53 -1.43 -6.06
C GLU A 10 10.15 -2.10 -6.18
N GLU A 11 10.08 -3.43 -6.03
CA GLU A 11 8.83 -4.20 -5.99
C GLU A 11 7.91 -3.72 -4.86
N PHE A 12 8.47 -3.45 -3.68
CA PHE A 12 7.74 -2.87 -2.55
C PHE A 12 7.16 -1.49 -2.87
N TYR A 13 7.98 -0.58 -3.41
CA TYR A 13 7.51 0.76 -3.76
C TYR A 13 6.45 0.74 -4.87
N ALA A 14 6.59 -0.14 -5.87
CA ALA A 14 5.58 -0.32 -6.91
C ALA A 14 4.24 -0.78 -6.32
N ARG A 15 4.27 -1.80 -5.45
CA ARG A 15 3.05 -2.29 -4.77
C ARG A 15 2.40 -1.26 -3.88
N ILE A 16 3.17 -0.51 -3.08
CA ILE A 16 2.59 0.55 -2.25
C ILE A 16 1.88 1.58 -3.11
N LYS A 17 2.50 2.04 -4.21
CA LYS A 17 1.92 3.04 -5.11
C LYS A 17 0.58 2.58 -5.68
N GLN A 18 0.53 1.36 -6.21
CA GLN A 18 -0.66 0.78 -6.82
C GLN A 18 -1.77 0.50 -5.80
N LEU A 19 -1.41 -0.02 -4.62
CA LEU A 19 -2.41 -0.42 -3.63
C LEU A 19 -3.08 0.76 -2.92
N THR A 20 -2.30 1.80 -2.63
CA THR A 20 -2.76 3.00 -1.91
C THR A 20 -3.15 4.16 -2.81
N GLY A 21 -2.82 4.09 -4.11
CA GLY A 21 -3.15 5.14 -5.09
C GLY A 21 -2.24 6.37 -5.02
N LEU A 22 -1.02 6.25 -4.47
CA LEU A 22 -0.06 7.37 -4.41
C LEU A 22 0.28 7.93 -5.80
N GLU A 23 0.28 7.08 -6.83
CA GLU A 23 0.55 7.49 -8.21
C GLU A 23 -0.51 8.45 -8.78
N PHE A 24 -1.71 8.47 -8.21
CA PHE A 24 -2.80 9.35 -8.62
C PHE A 24 -2.88 10.64 -7.78
N CYS A 25 -1.94 10.88 -6.86
CA CYS A 25 -1.94 12.06 -5.99
C CYS A 25 -1.79 13.37 -6.78
N GLN A 26 -2.84 14.20 -6.79
CA GLN A 26 -2.85 15.52 -7.47
C GLN A 26 -2.44 16.68 -6.55
N CYS A 27 -1.95 16.40 -5.34
CA CYS A 27 -1.55 17.44 -4.40
C CYS A 27 -0.32 18.19 -4.94
N ARG A 28 -0.36 19.54 -4.99
CA ARG A 28 0.76 20.37 -5.47
C ARG A 28 1.73 20.80 -4.38
N ARG A 29 1.33 20.73 -3.10
CA ARG A 29 2.17 21.12 -1.96
C ARG A 29 3.00 19.94 -1.47
N GLY A 30 4.31 20.09 -1.45
CA GLY A 30 5.24 19.04 -1.02
C GLY A 30 4.98 18.49 0.40
N LYS A 31 4.54 19.35 1.34
CA LYS A 31 4.15 18.89 2.70
C LYS A 31 2.99 17.89 2.66
N ILE A 32 1.98 18.15 1.84
CA ILE A 32 0.80 17.27 1.71
C ILE A 32 1.19 15.97 1.02
N GLN A 33 2.02 16.03 -0.02
CA GLN A 33 2.55 14.83 -0.68
C GLN A 33 3.33 13.94 0.30
N LYS A 34 4.23 14.52 1.11
CA LYS A 34 4.99 13.78 2.14
C LYS A 34 4.07 13.16 3.19
N ASN A 35 3.06 13.88 3.64
CA ASN A 35 2.06 13.34 4.58
C ASN A 35 1.29 12.17 3.95
N HIS A 36 0.88 12.28 2.68
CA HIS A 36 0.18 11.20 1.99
C HIS A 36 1.07 9.95 1.86
N ILE A 37 2.35 10.11 1.53
CA ILE A 37 3.33 9.01 1.51
C ILE A 37 3.45 8.36 2.90
N ALA A 38 3.54 9.15 3.97
CA ALA A 38 3.61 8.62 5.33
C ALA A 38 2.33 7.82 5.69
N CYS A 39 1.15 8.34 5.37
CA CYS A 39 -0.11 7.63 5.59
C CYS A 39 -0.16 6.31 4.80
N ALA A 40 0.28 6.30 3.53
CA ALA A 40 0.33 5.09 2.72
C ALA A 40 1.27 4.02 3.32
N MET A 41 2.41 4.42 3.87
CA MET A 41 3.32 3.51 4.59
C MET A 41 2.69 2.92 5.86
N LEU A 42 1.94 3.73 6.63
CA LEU A 42 1.22 3.24 7.81
C LEU A 42 0.13 2.24 7.44
N VAL A 43 -0.67 2.53 6.41
CA VAL A 43 -1.70 1.62 5.89
C VAL A 43 -1.08 0.30 5.42
N TRP A 44 0.05 0.37 4.70
CA TRP A 44 0.77 -0.83 4.27
C TRP A 44 1.17 -1.72 5.45
N ASN A 45 1.78 -1.15 6.49
CA ASN A 45 2.20 -1.90 7.67
C ASN A 45 1.02 -2.56 8.38
N HIS A 46 -0.09 -1.84 8.51
CA HIS A 46 -1.32 -2.37 9.09
C HIS A 46 -1.90 -3.52 8.26
N TRP A 47 -2.02 -3.33 6.94
CA TRP A 47 -2.53 -4.36 6.02
C TRP A 47 -1.63 -5.59 5.99
N LYS A 48 -0.30 -5.43 6.02
CA LYS A 48 0.64 -6.57 6.15
C LYS A 48 0.41 -7.35 7.44
N LYS A 49 0.20 -6.66 8.56
CA LYS A 49 -0.11 -7.32 9.83
C LYS A 49 -1.44 -8.08 9.76
N MET A 50 -2.49 -7.46 9.22
CA MET A 50 -3.78 -8.12 9.02
C MET A 50 -3.71 -9.31 8.08
N ALA A 51 -2.97 -9.18 6.97
CA ALA A 51 -2.75 -10.23 5.98
C ALA A 51 -2.18 -11.48 6.63
N ASN A 52 -1.14 -11.28 7.44
CA ASN A 52 -0.47 -12.36 8.16
C ASN A 52 -1.43 -13.02 9.18
N VAL A 53 -2.18 -12.22 9.95
CA VAL A 53 -3.14 -12.75 10.94
C VAL A 53 -4.26 -13.55 10.28
N MET A 54 -4.74 -13.10 9.12
CA MET A 54 -5.87 -13.73 8.42
C MET A 54 -5.45 -14.81 7.42
N GLY A 55 -4.14 -15.04 7.23
CA GLY A 55 -3.61 -15.96 6.22
C GLY A 55 -3.97 -15.57 4.78
N LYS A 56 -4.16 -14.27 4.49
CA LYS A 56 -4.61 -13.76 3.19
C LYS A 56 -3.55 -12.89 2.53
N THR A 57 -3.65 -12.73 1.21
CA THR A 57 -2.84 -11.72 0.52
C THR A 57 -3.39 -10.31 0.76
N ILE A 58 -2.55 -9.29 0.63
CA ILE A 58 -2.98 -7.88 0.76
C ILE A 58 -4.05 -7.55 -0.29
N ASP A 59 -3.95 -8.09 -1.50
CA ASP A 59 -4.91 -7.89 -2.57
C ASP A 59 -6.28 -8.47 -2.21
N GLN A 60 -6.32 -9.69 -1.67
CA GLN A 60 -7.56 -10.31 -1.17
C GLN A 60 -8.19 -9.51 -0.03
N LEU A 61 -7.36 -8.97 0.88
CA LEU A 61 -7.84 -8.09 1.94
C LEU A 61 -8.44 -6.80 1.38
N LYS A 62 -7.76 -6.14 0.43
CA LYS A 62 -8.28 -4.94 -0.23
C LYS A 62 -9.63 -5.20 -0.88
N HIS A 63 -9.77 -6.31 -1.63
CA HIS A 63 -11.04 -6.69 -2.24
C HIS A 63 -12.14 -6.94 -1.22
N GLN A 64 -11.85 -7.60 -0.08
CA GLN A 64 -12.82 -7.84 0.98
C GLN A 64 -13.25 -6.56 1.71
N LEU A 65 -12.32 -5.63 1.95
CA LEU A 65 -12.62 -4.34 2.56
C LEU A 65 -13.52 -3.51 1.64
N LEU A 66 -13.19 -3.45 0.34
CA LEU A 66 -13.98 -2.72 -0.65
C LEU A 66 -15.36 -3.36 -0.89
N SER A 67 -15.46 -4.69 -0.91
CA SER A 67 -16.75 -5.36 -1.06
C SER A 67 -17.65 -5.12 0.15
N LYS A 68 -17.09 -5.09 1.37
CA LYS A 68 -17.81 -4.73 2.58
C LYS A 68 -18.32 -3.29 2.54
N TYR A 69 -17.49 -2.34 2.08
CA TYR A 69 -17.88 -0.93 1.95
C TYR A 69 -19.04 -0.74 0.96
N LYS A 70 -18.99 -1.39 -0.22
CA LYS A 70 -20.04 -1.28 -1.25
C LYS A 70 -21.39 -1.91 -0.87
N ARG A 71 -21.43 -2.68 0.22
CA ARG A 71 -22.63 -3.37 0.70
C ARG A 71 -23.36 -2.58 1.80
N ILE A 72 -22.74 -1.51 2.30
CA ILE A 72 -23.35 -0.53 3.22
C ILE A 72 -23.96 0.56 2.35
#